data_AF-A0A858RPR7-F1
#
_entry.id   AF-A0A858RPR7-F1
#
_cell.length_a   1.000
_cell.length_b   1.000
_cell.length_c   1.000
_cell.angle_alpha   90.00
_cell.angle_beta   90.00
_cell.angle_gamma   90.00
#
_symmetry.space_group_name_H-M   'P 1'
#
loop_
_entity.id
_entity.type
_entity.pdbx_description
1 polymer ?
#
loop_
_entity_poly.entity_id
_entity_poly.type
_entity_poly.pdbx_seq_one_letter_code
_entity_poly.pdbx_strand_id
1 'polypeptide(L)'
;MTTRAAKQWRRKYLREGAWFGGAFVILSCTGAYLGDWRVVGAGGAVALFGFIFQRRMFRRWNCEECGSPLQRESKDGSAVVFHCERCGIVWDTKLHQDLS
;
A
#
# COMPACT_ATOMS: atom_id res chain seq x y z
N MET A 1 1.32 15.43 -16.60
CA MET A 1 1.07 14.09 -17.19
C MET A 1 1.05 13.07 -16.07
N THR A 2 -0.11 12.50 -15.72
CA THR A 2 -0.18 11.37 -14.78
C THR A 2 0.36 10.15 -15.51
N THR A 3 1.60 9.79 -15.20
CA THR A 3 2.30 8.66 -15.84
C THR A 3 1.51 7.38 -15.59
N ARG A 4 1.44 6.48 -16.59
CA ARG A 4 0.72 5.20 -16.50
C ARG A 4 1.06 4.43 -15.21
N ALA A 5 2.30 4.57 -14.74
CA ALA A 5 2.81 4.06 -13.47
C ALA A 5 1.93 4.43 -12.26
N ALA A 6 1.49 5.68 -12.10
CA ALA A 6 0.64 6.09 -10.97
C ALA A 6 -0.75 5.42 -11.00
N LYS A 7 -1.31 5.17 -12.20
CA LYS A 7 -2.61 4.51 -12.35
C LYS A 7 -2.50 3.00 -12.06
N GLN A 8 -1.40 2.38 -12.47
CA GLN A 8 -1.10 0.97 -12.24
C GLN A 8 -0.79 0.71 -10.75
N TRP A 9 -0.04 1.62 -10.14
CA TRP A 9 0.20 1.69 -8.70
C TRP A 9 -1.10 1.73 -7.90
N ARG A 10 -2.01 2.65 -8.23
CA ARG A 10 -3.29 2.80 -7.52
C ARG A 10 -4.14 1.53 -7.64
N ARG A 11 -4.13 0.89 -8.82
CA ARG A 11 -4.83 -0.39 -9.04
C ARG A 11 -4.24 -1.52 -8.20
N LYS A 12 -2.91 -1.63 -8.12
CA LYS A 12 -2.25 -2.68 -7.32
C LYS A 12 -2.50 -2.47 -5.83
N TYR A 13 -2.37 -1.23 -5.37
CA TYR A 13 -2.67 -0.84 -3.99
C TYR A 13 -4.12 -1.14 -3.58
N LEU A 14 -5.09 -0.74 -4.41
CA LEU A 14 -6.51 -1.01 -4.15
C LEU A 14 -6.83 -2.50 -4.20
N ARG A 15 -6.22 -3.26 -5.11
CA ARG A 15 -6.43 -4.71 -5.21
C ARG A 15 -5.88 -5.44 -3.99
N GLU A 16 -4.66 -5.14 -3.57
CA GLU A 16 -4.06 -5.78 -2.39
C GLU A 16 -4.77 -5.33 -1.11
N GLY A 17 -5.11 -4.04 -0.99
CA GLY A 17 -5.92 -3.53 0.12
C GLY A 17 -7.30 -4.19 0.22
N ALA A 18 -7.98 -4.40 -0.91
CA ALA A 18 -9.27 -5.10 -0.93
C ALA A 18 -9.16 -6.57 -0.53
N TRP A 19 -8.06 -7.25 -0.90
CA TRP A 19 -7.79 -8.62 -0.47
C TRP A 19 -7.62 -8.74 1.04
N PHE A 20 -6.74 -7.92 1.63
CA PHE A 20 -6.49 -7.96 3.07
C PHE A 20 -7.68 -7.44 3.90
N GLY A 21 -8.31 -6.36 3.46
CA GLY A 21 -9.51 -5.81 4.09
C GLY A 21 -10.70 -6.77 4.02
N GLY A 22 -10.92 -7.38 2.85
CA GLY A 22 -11.98 -8.37 2.66
C GLY A 22 -11.77 -9.61 3.54
N ALA A 23 -10.55 -10.14 3.61
CA ALA A 23 -10.22 -11.26 4.48
C ALA A 23 -10.43 -10.94 5.97
N PHE A 24 -10.04 -9.74 6.42
CA PHE A 24 -10.30 -9.27 7.78
C PHE A 24 -11.79 -9.23 8.11
N VAL A 25 -12.61 -8.63 7.23
CA VAL A 25 -14.06 -8.51 7.43
C VAL A 25 -14.71 -9.89 7.48
N ILE A 26 -14.37 -10.78 6.55
CA ILE A 26 -14.94 -12.13 6.50
C ILE A 26 -14.60 -12.89 7.79
N LEU A 27 -13.32 -12.95 8.17
CA LEU A 27 -12.89 -13.65 9.38
C LEU A 27 -13.52 -13.06 10.64
N SER A 28 -13.63 -11.73 10.75
CA SER A 28 -14.23 -11.08 11.92
C SER A 28 -15.72 -11.35 12.01
N CYS A 29 -16.45 -11.27 10.89
CA CYS A 29 -17.89 -11.59 10.85
C CYS A 29 -18.15 -13.07 11.12
N THR A 30 -17.37 -13.97 10.53
CA THR A 30 -17.50 -15.42 10.77
C THR A 30 -17.17 -15.76 12.22
N GLY A 31 -16.11 -15.20 12.79
CA GLY A 31 -15.75 -15.40 14.19
C GLY A 31 -16.81 -14.87 15.15
N ALA A 32 -17.37 -13.68 14.88
CA ALA A 32 -18.46 -13.13 15.68
C ALA A 32 -19.75 -13.97 15.57
N TYR A 33 -20.07 -14.48 14.38
CA TYR A 33 -21.25 -15.33 14.16
C TYR A 33 -21.13 -16.68 14.87
N LEU A 34 -19.94 -17.29 14.85
CA LEU A 34 -19.67 -18.57 15.51
C LEU A 34 -19.40 -18.44 17.01
N GLY A 35 -19.21 -17.23 17.53
CA GLY A 35 -18.78 -16.98 18.91
C GLY A 35 -17.34 -17.43 19.20
N ASP A 36 -16.52 -17.63 18.17
CA ASP A 36 -15.12 -18.07 18.32
C ASP A 36 -14.15 -16.89 18.23
N TRP A 37 -13.67 -16.47 19.40
CA TRP A 37 -12.68 -15.40 19.54
C TRP A 37 -11.35 -15.71 18.85
N ARG A 38 -11.01 -16.98 18.60
CA ARG A 38 -9.78 -17.34 17.88
C ARG A 38 -9.87 -16.93 16.41
N VAL A 39 -11.04 -17.09 15.79
CA VAL A 39 -11.29 -16.70 14.40
C VAL A 39 -11.30 -15.17 14.27
N VAL A 40 -11.86 -14.47 15.25
CA VAL A 40 -11.77 -13.00 15.34
C VAL A 40 -10.31 -12.55 15.49
N GLY A 41 -9.54 -13.22 16.35
CA GLY A 41 -8.11 -12.97 16.52
C GLY A 41 -7.30 -13.22 15.24
N ALA A 42 -7.64 -14.28 14.49
CA ALA A 42 -7.04 -14.55 13.18
C ALA A 42 -7.34 -13.43 12.16
N GLY A 43 -8.55 -12.87 12.19
CA GLY A 43 -8.88 -11.64 11.45
C GLY A 43 -7.92 -10.50 11.80
N GLY A 44 -7.76 -10.20 13.09
CA GLY A 44 -6.82 -9.17 13.55
C GLY A 44 -5.38 -9.38 13.07
N ALA A 45 -4.90 -10.63 13.07
CA ALA A 45 -3.58 -10.97 12.54
C ALA A 45 -3.45 -10.70 11.03
N VAL A 46 -4.49 -10.99 10.24
CA VAL A 46 -4.54 -10.69 8.80
C VAL A 46 -4.53 -9.18 8.55
N ALA A 47 -5.24 -8.39 9.36
CA ALA A 47 -5.23 -6.93 9.25
C ALA A 47 -3.85 -6.34 9.56
N LEU A 48 -3.20 -6.81 10.64
CA LEU A 48 -1.84 -6.40 11.02
C LEU A 48 -0.82 -6.77 9.93
N PHE A 49 -0.92 -7.98 9.39
CA PHE A 49 -0.04 -8.43 8.32
C PHE A 49 -0.23 -7.59 7.05
N GLY A 50 -1.48 -7.31 6.65
CA GLY A 50 -1.80 -6.43 5.53
C GLY A 50 -1.23 -5.03 5.72
N PHE A 51 -1.36 -4.46 6.91
CA PHE A 51 -0.81 -3.14 7.24
C PHE A 51 0.73 -3.10 7.14
N ILE A 52 1.42 -4.08 7.73
CA ILE A 52 2.89 -4.18 7.66
C ILE A 52 3.36 -4.41 6.22
N PHE A 53 2.66 -5.27 5.49
CA PHE A 53 2.99 -5.60 4.10
C PHE A 53 2.80 -4.39 3.19
N GLN A 54 1.68 -3.68 3.29
CA GLN A 54 1.47 -2.41 2.59
C GLN A 54 2.60 -1.43 2.91
N ARG A 55 2.91 -1.19 4.19
CA ARG A 55 3.96 -0.26 4.62
C ARG A 55 5.35 -0.63 4.08
N ARG A 56 5.68 -1.92 3.99
CA ARG A 56 6.91 -2.40 3.35
C ARG A 56 6.91 -2.21 1.84
N MET A 57 5.77 -2.43 1.19
CA MET A 57 5.63 -2.23 -0.25
C MET A 57 5.90 -0.78 -0.64
N PHE A 58 5.41 0.20 0.14
CA PHE A 58 5.72 1.62 -0.07
C PHE A 58 7.22 1.98 0.06
N ARG A 59 8.02 1.14 0.74
CA ARG A 59 9.47 1.38 0.94
C ARG A 59 10.36 0.80 -0.15
N ARG A 60 9.87 -0.12 -0.99
CA ARG A 60 10.70 -0.88 -1.96
C ARG A 60 10.08 -0.86 -3.35
N TRP A 61 9.81 0.32 -3.88
CA TRP A 61 9.36 0.46 -5.27
C TRP A 61 10.54 0.63 -6.21
N ASN A 62 10.45 0.00 -7.38
CA ASN A 62 11.48 0.05 -8.41
C ASN A 62 10.97 0.83 -9.63
N CYS A 63 11.87 1.51 -10.34
CA CYS A 63 11.57 2.19 -11.59
C CYS A 63 11.17 1.17 -12.66
N GLU A 64 10.13 1.45 -13.44
CA GLU A 64 9.65 0.55 -14.50
C GLU A 64 10.60 0.49 -15.69
N GLU A 65 11.37 1.56 -15.94
CA GLU A 65 12.31 1.62 -17.05
C GLU A 65 13.65 0.95 -16.72
N CYS A 66 14.24 1.29 -15.57
CA CYS A 66 15.59 0.82 -15.20
C CYS A 66 15.62 -0.21 -14.06
N GLY A 67 14.47 -0.55 -13.45
CA GLY A 67 14.39 -1.54 -12.36
C GLY A 67 15.05 -1.10 -11.04
N SER A 68 15.64 0.09 -10.98
CA SER A 68 16.33 0.60 -9.79
C SER A 68 15.37 1.05 -8.70
N PRO A 69 15.73 0.92 -7.41
CA PRO A 69 14.89 1.39 -6.31
C PRO A 69 14.64 2.89 -6.44
N LEU A 70 13.39 3.28 -6.23
CA LEU A 70 12.94 4.67 -6.23
C LEU A 70 13.16 5.27 -4.84
N GLN A 71 13.81 6.42 -4.82
CA GLN A 71 13.94 7.23 -3.62
C GLN A 71 12.62 7.95 -3.36
N ARG A 72 12.08 7.80 -2.16
CA ARG A 72 10.88 8.51 -1.74
C ARG A 72 11.30 9.86 -1.17
N GLU A 73 10.95 10.94 -1.86
CA GLU A 73 11.16 12.29 -1.34
C GLU A 73 9.88 12.82 -0.70
N SER A 74 9.81 12.57 0.60
CA SER A 74 8.89 13.11 1.61
C SER A 74 9.17 14.52 2.10
N LYS A 75 8.95 15.62 1.36
CA LYS A 75 9.04 16.97 1.99
C LYS A 75 7.71 17.36 2.64
N ASP A 76 7.67 17.37 3.97
CA ASP A 76 6.68 18.04 4.84
C ASP A 76 5.29 18.30 4.22
N GLY A 77 4.38 17.32 4.30
CA GLY A 77 2.97 17.47 3.93
C GLY A 77 2.66 17.55 2.42
N SER A 78 3.67 17.51 1.55
CA SER A 78 3.47 17.51 0.10
C SER A 78 3.18 16.10 -0.46
N ALA A 79 2.70 16.06 -1.71
CA ALA A 79 2.39 14.82 -2.41
C ALA A 79 3.61 13.88 -2.43
N VAL A 80 3.39 12.57 -2.25
CA VAL A 80 4.50 11.60 -2.28
C VAL A 80 5.08 11.53 -3.69
N VAL A 81 6.29 12.08 -3.84
CA VAL A 81 7.07 12.03 -5.07
C VAL A 81 8.13 10.92 -4.97
N PHE A 82 8.22 10.11 -6.01
CA PHE A 82 9.26 9.10 -6.16
C PHE A 82 10.22 9.54 -7.26
N HIS A 83 11.51 9.58 -6.94
CA HIS A 83 12.56 9.93 -7.90
C HIS A 83 13.41 8.70 -8.23
N CYS A 84 13.67 8.50 -9.53
CA CYS A 84 14.62 7.50 -10.00
C CYS A 84 15.96 8.16 -10.33
N GLU A 85 17.01 7.92 -9.55
CA GLU A 85 18.34 8.50 -9.80
C GLU A 85 19.00 8.01 -11.10
N ARG A 86 18.68 6.81 -11.58
CA ARG A 86 19.27 6.28 -12.83
C ARG A 86 18.63 6.85 -14.09
N CYS A 87 17.31 6.99 -14.07
CA CYS A 87 16.55 7.41 -15.24
C CYS A 87 16.25 8.92 -15.22
N GLY A 88 16.43 9.60 -14.08
CA GLY A 88 16.07 11.02 -13.89
C GLY A 88 14.57 11.28 -13.90
N ILE A 89 13.76 10.22 -13.78
CA ILE A 89 12.30 10.31 -13.90
C ILE A 89 11.68 10.59 -12.53
N VAL A 90 10.80 11.58 -12.50
CA VAL A 90 9.99 11.95 -11.34
C VAL A 90 8.59 11.36 -11.49
N TRP A 91 8.15 10.58 -10.50
CA TRP A 91 6.80 10.05 -10.42
C TRP A 91 6.03 10.73 -9.29
N ASP A 92 5.01 11.50 -9.67
CA ASP A 92 4.07 12.09 -8.73
C ASP A 92 2.86 11.16 -8.56
N THR A 93 2.67 10.64 -7.35
CA THR A 93 1.53 9.77 -7.04
C THR A 93 0.23 10.55 -6.81
N LYS A 94 0.29 11.88 -6.65
CA LYS A 94 -0.82 12.74 -6.22
C LYS A 94 -1.51 12.29 -4.92
N LEU A 95 -0.90 11.37 -4.17
CA LEU A 95 -1.36 11.04 -2.83
C LEU A 95 -0.71 12.03 -1.87
N HIS A 96 -1.53 12.88 -1.29
CA HIS A 96 -1.17 13.67 -0.13
C HIS A 96 -1.13 12.73 1.07
N GLN A 97 -0.01 12.76 1.79
CA GLN A 97 0.04 12.19 3.13
C GLN A 97 -0.58 13.22 4.06
N ASP A 98 -1.83 13.03 4.44
CA ASP A 98 -2.39 13.73 5.59
C ASP A 98 -1.59 13.28 6.83
N LEU A 99 -0.76 14.18 7.34
CA LEU A 99 -0.10 14.03 8.63
C LEU A 99 -1.19 14.11 9.71
N SER A 100 -1.66 12.94 10.17
CA SER A 100 -2.37 12.79 11.44
C SER A 100 -1.37 12.64 12.59
#